data_AF-A0A8U0IPV8-F1
#
_entry.id   AF-A0A8U0IPV8-F1
#
_cell.length_a   1.000
_cell.length_b   1.000
_cell.length_c   1.000
_cell.angle_alpha   90.00
_cell.angle_beta   90.00
_cell.angle_gamma   90.00
#
_symmetry.space_group_name_H-M   'P 1'
#
loop_
_entity.id
_entity.type
_entity.pdbx_description
1 polymer ?
#
loop_
_entity_poly.entity_id
_entity_poly.type
_entity_poly.pdbx_seq_one_letter_code
_entity_poly.pdbx_strand_id
1 'polypeptide(L)'
;MPDHERIAVDFDKTLTEGERSYIHEEPEDPDEEMVQWVNEQYAEDNTIIIWTARPWEAAQDTVARLTEWGVDWHGIRMEKGNADMYVDDKGTTPADELTKDGFDGDGELDGDETEGDTTDPERADEQSAESE
;
A
#
# COMPACT_ATOMS: atom_id res chain seq x y z
N MET A 1 3.51 -18.42 10.61
CA MET A 1 3.64 -17.86 9.26
C MET A 1 2.80 -16.60 9.27
N PRO A 2 3.30 -15.45 8.80
CA PRO A 2 2.40 -14.32 8.55
C PRO A 2 1.23 -14.82 7.69
N ASP A 3 0.04 -14.31 7.98
CA ASP A 3 -1.17 -14.74 7.29
C ASP A 3 -1.06 -14.31 5.82
N HIS A 4 -1.16 -15.27 4.91
CA HIS A 4 -1.11 -15.01 3.47
C HIS A 4 -2.42 -14.40 3.00
N GLU A 5 -2.36 -13.19 2.45
CA GLU A 5 -3.55 -12.46 2.01
C GLU A 5 -3.70 -12.45 0.50
N ARG A 6 -4.92 -12.12 0.04
CA ARG A 6 -5.21 -11.84 -1.36
C ARG A 6 -5.67 -10.41 -1.49
N ILE A 7 -4.86 -9.61 -2.17
CA ILE A 7 -5.05 -8.17 -2.30
C ILE A 7 -5.56 -7.89 -3.70
N ALA A 8 -6.73 -7.27 -3.79
CA ALA A 8 -7.29 -6.83 -5.06
C ALA A 8 -6.98 -5.34 -5.24
N VAL A 9 -6.13 -5.03 -6.22
CA VAL A 9 -5.62 -3.67 -6.44
C VAL A 9 -6.33 -3.06 -7.64
N ASP A 10 -7.02 -1.94 -7.46
CA ASP A 10 -7.58 -1.18 -8.59
C ASP A 10 -6.44 -0.56 -9.42
N PHE A 11 -6.68 -0.32 -10.70
CA PHE A 11 -5.66 0.24 -11.57
C PHE A 11 -5.78 1.76 -11.64
N ASP A 12 -6.88 2.25 -12.19
CA ASP A 12 -7.12 3.68 -12.39
C ASP A 12 -7.29 4.42 -11.06
N LYS A 13 -6.49 5.48 -10.86
CA LYS A 13 -6.50 6.32 -9.64
C LYS A 13 -6.07 5.58 -8.37
N THR A 14 -5.40 4.45 -8.53
CA THR A 14 -4.81 3.69 -7.43
C THR A 14 -3.37 3.32 -7.76
N LEU A 15 -3.12 2.77 -8.95
CA LEU A 15 -1.77 2.59 -9.48
C LEU A 15 -1.34 3.69 -10.45
N THR A 16 -2.27 4.58 -10.82
CA THR A 16 -2.01 5.69 -11.73
C THR A 16 -2.25 7.01 -11.03
N GLU A 17 -1.43 8.00 -11.30
CA GLU A 17 -1.65 9.37 -10.84
C GLU A 17 -2.86 10.01 -11.53
N GLY A 18 -3.49 10.97 -10.84
CA GLY A 18 -4.38 11.95 -11.45
C GLY A 18 -5.90 11.77 -11.28
N GLU A 19 -6.63 12.86 -11.56
CA GLU A 19 -8.09 12.88 -11.65
C GLU A 19 -8.54 12.55 -13.09
N ARG A 20 -9.62 11.75 -13.24
CA ARG A 20 -10.08 11.24 -14.55
C ARG A 20 -10.15 12.36 -15.60
N SER A 21 -9.40 12.22 -16.68
CA SER A 21 -9.89 12.56 -18.00
C SER A 21 -10.03 11.27 -18.78
N TYR A 22 -11.26 10.86 -19.08
CA TYR A 22 -11.51 9.76 -20.03
C TYR A 22 -11.15 10.12 -21.48
N ILE A 23 -10.44 11.23 -21.67
CA ILE A 23 -10.17 11.86 -22.95
C ILE A 23 -8.83 12.62 -22.90
N HIS A 24 -7.69 11.96 -22.66
CA HIS A 24 -6.40 12.55 -23.04
C HIS A 24 -5.49 11.57 -23.77
N GLU A 25 -4.83 12.10 -24.80
CA GLU A 25 -3.77 11.51 -25.62
C GLU A 25 -2.44 11.38 -24.85
N GLU A 26 -2.42 11.65 -23.54
CA GLU A 26 -1.22 11.65 -22.71
C GLU A 26 -1.04 10.31 -22.00
N PRO A 27 0.21 9.80 -21.94
CA PRO A 27 0.52 8.57 -21.23
C PRO A 27 0.15 8.70 -19.75
N GLU A 28 -0.37 7.60 -19.20
CA GLU A 28 -0.68 7.46 -17.77
C GLU A 28 0.65 7.36 -17.02
N ASP A 29 0.81 8.13 -15.94
CA ASP A 29 1.97 8.06 -15.04
C ASP A 29 1.63 7.18 -13.81
N PRO A 30 2.59 6.40 -13.30
CA PRO A 30 2.38 5.54 -12.13
C PRO A 30 2.31 6.36 -10.84
N ASP A 31 1.45 5.95 -9.91
CA ASP A 31 1.54 6.35 -8.51
C ASP A 31 2.70 5.57 -7.87
N GLU A 32 3.90 6.19 -7.79
CA GLU A 32 5.14 5.51 -7.39
C GLU A 32 5.05 4.93 -5.98
N GLU A 33 4.38 5.62 -5.05
CA GLU A 33 4.18 5.18 -3.67
C GLU A 33 3.36 3.89 -3.63
N MET A 34 2.24 3.87 -4.36
CA MET A 34 1.39 2.67 -4.44
C MET A 34 2.05 1.51 -5.19
N VAL A 35 2.84 1.80 -6.22
CA VAL A 35 3.62 0.77 -6.92
C VAL A 35 4.60 0.09 -5.97
N GLN A 36 5.34 0.87 -5.18
CA GLN A 36 6.27 0.31 -4.21
C GLN A 36 5.53 -0.48 -3.12
N TRP A 37 4.44 0.04 -2.55
CA TRP A 37 3.65 -0.68 -1.57
C TRP A 37 3.15 -2.03 -2.10
N VAL A 38 2.63 -2.09 -3.34
CA VAL A 38 2.19 -3.36 -3.96
C VAL A 38 3.35 -4.36 -4.08
N ASN A 39 4.54 -3.89 -4.44
CA ASN A 39 5.72 -4.74 -4.55
C ASN A 39 6.20 -5.26 -3.19
N GLU A 40 6.10 -4.45 -2.13
CA GLU A 40 6.38 -4.89 -0.76
C GLU A 40 5.38 -5.97 -0.32
N GLN A 41 4.09 -5.76 -0.56
CA GLN A 41 3.07 -6.77 -0.27
C GLN A 41 3.31 -8.07 -1.04
N TYR A 42 3.75 -7.98 -2.30
CA TYR A 42 4.16 -9.15 -3.08
C TYR A 42 5.37 -9.86 -2.44
N ALA A 43 6.39 -9.11 -2.00
CA ALA A 43 7.59 -9.64 -1.36
C ALA A 43 7.30 -10.31 0.01
N GLU A 44 6.23 -9.90 0.69
CA GLU A 44 5.69 -10.51 1.91
C GLU A 44 4.83 -11.76 1.65
N ASP A 45 4.97 -12.36 0.46
CA ASP A 45 4.24 -13.54 0.01
C ASP A 45 2.72 -13.33 -0.20
N ASN A 46 2.18 -12.10 -0.26
CA ASN A 46 0.75 -11.89 -0.54
C ASN A 46 0.39 -12.11 -2.02
N THR A 47 -0.83 -12.59 -2.28
CA THR A 47 -1.35 -12.74 -3.65
C THR A 47 -1.93 -11.41 -4.17
N ILE A 48 -1.18 -10.71 -5.01
CA ILE A 48 -1.64 -9.51 -5.71
C ILE A 48 -2.48 -9.84 -6.96
N ILE A 49 -3.72 -9.35 -7.01
CA ILE A 49 -4.60 -9.41 -8.19
C ILE A 49 -4.97 -8.00 -8.63
N ILE A 50 -4.57 -7.61 -9.84
CA ILE A 50 -5.02 -6.34 -10.43
C ILE A 50 -6.50 -6.48 -10.83
N TRP A 51 -7.39 -5.68 -10.27
CA TRP A 51 -8.82 -5.73 -10.54
C TRP A 51 -9.39 -4.36 -10.93
N THR A 52 -9.47 -4.11 -12.23
CA THR A 52 -9.84 -2.82 -12.81
C THR A 52 -11.21 -2.87 -13.51
N ALA A 53 -11.88 -1.72 -13.56
CA ALA A 53 -13.11 -1.52 -14.34
C ALA A 53 -12.86 -1.36 -15.86
N ARG A 54 -11.60 -1.29 -16.31
CA ARG A 54 -11.25 -1.25 -17.74
C ARG A 54 -11.84 -2.46 -18.49
N PRO A 55 -12.24 -2.30 -19.77
CA PRO A 55 -12.70 -3.41 -20.59
C PRO A 55 -11.56 -4.35 -20.96
N TRP A 56 -11.89 -5.59 -21.34
CA TRP A 56 -10.88 -6.57 -21.78
C TRP A 56 -10.06 -6.13 -23.00
N GLU A 57 -10.59 -5.25 -23.84
CA GLU A 57 -9.88 -4.68 -24.99
C GLU A 57 -8.62 -3.90 -24.57
N ALA A 58 -8.61 -3.33 -23.36
CA ALA A 58 -7.46 -2.58 -22.81
C ALA A 58 -6.46 -3.47 -22.04
N ALA A 59 -6.70 -4.77 -21.94
CA ALA A 59 -5.90 -5.65 -21.08
C ALA A 59 -4.41 -5.69 -21.48
N GLN A 60 -4.11 -5.67 -22.79
CA GLN A 60 -2.73 -5.67 -23.26
C GLN A 60 -1.99 -4.40 -22.88
N ASP A 61 -2.65 -3.25 -22.98
CA ASP A 61 -2.07 -1.95 -22.61
C ASP A 61 -1.87 -1.87 -21.09
N THR A 62 -2.85 -2.32 -20.30
CA THR A 62 -2.72 -2.39 -18.83
C THR A 62 -1.56 -3.29 -18.41
N VAL A 63 -1.41 -4.47 -19.01
CA VAL A 63 -0.26 -5.37 -18.73
C VAL A 63 1.06 -4.73 -19.14
N ALA A 64 1.10 -4.03 -20.28
CA ALA A 64 2.30 -3.31 -20.72
C ALA A 64 2.70 -2.24 -19.70
N ARG A 65 1.75 -1.47 -19.16
CA ARG A 65 2.01 -0.48 -18.11
C ARG A 65 2.51 -1.10 -16.81
N LEU A 66 1.85 -2.13 -16.30
CA LEU A 66 2.32 -2.86 -15.11
C LEU A 66 3.75 -3.38 -15.29
N THR A 67 4.07 -3.87 -16.49
CA THR A 67 5.43 -4.36 -16.81
C THR A 67 6.45 -3.22 -16.91
N GLU A 68 6.07 -2.10 -17.54
CA GLU A 68 6.92 -0.92 -17.71
C GLU A 68 7.27 -0.29 -16.35
N TRP A 69 6.30 -0.25 -15.43
CA TRP A 69 6.47 0.31 -14.10
C TRP A 69 7.09 -0.68 -13.09
N GLY A 70 7.26 -1.95 -13.48
CA GLY A 70 7.85 -2.96 -12.60
C GLY A 70 6.96 -3.36 -11.43
N VAL A 71 5.64 -3.42 -11.65
CA VAL A 71 4.69 -3.93 -10.66
C VAL A 71 4.75 -5.45 -10.63
N ASP A 72 4.92 -6.04 -9.45
CA ASP A 72 4.86 -7.48 -9.22
C ASP A 72 3.42 -7.92 -8.90
N TRP A 73 2.87 -8.83 -9.72
CA TRP A 73 1.47 -9.27 -9.59
C TRP A 73 1.25 -10.71 -10.05
N HIS A 74 0.20 -11.36 -9.54
CA HIS A 74 -0.09 -12.78 -9.79
C HIS A 74 -1.19 -12.99 -10.84
N GLY A 75 -2.15 -12.07 -10.93
CA GLY A 75 -3.25 -12.16 -11.89
C GLY A 75 -3.92 -10.82 -12.15
N ILE A 76 -4.65 -10.76 -13.26
CA ILE A 76 -5.44 -9.58 -13.64
C ILE A 76 -6.89 -9.98 -13.92
N ARG A 77 -7.81 -9.13 -13.48
CA ARG A 77 -9.24 -9.22 -13.74
C ARG A 77 -9.73 -7.88 -14.27
N MET A 78 -10.28 -7.90 -15.48
CA MET A 78 -10.89 -6.73 -16.11
C MET A 78 -12.40 -6.69 -15.85
N GLU A 79 -13.04 -5.59 -16.24
CA GLU A 79 -14.48 -5.37 -16.13
C GLU A 79 -15.01 -5.51 -14.71
N LYS A 80 -14.28 -4.98 -13.71
CA LYS A 80 -14.87 -4.64 -12.40
C LYS A 80 -16.10 -3.76 -12.67
N GLY A 81 -17.24 -4.08 -12.07
CA GLY A 81 -18.51 -3.42 -12.42
C GLY A 81 -18.43 -1.91 -12.24
N ASN A 82 -18.41 -1.15 -13.35
CA ASN A 82 -18.23 0.30 -13.30
C ASN A 82 -19.35 0.96 -12.46
N ALA A 83 -18.96 1.52 -11.31
CA ALA A 83 -19.85 2.09 -10.32
C ALA A 83 -19.33 3.47 -9.90
N ASP A 84 -20.26 4.36 -9.52
CA ASP A 84 -19.90 5.66 -8.98
C ASP A 84 -19.33 5.56 -7.55
N MET A 85 -19.70 4.52 -6.81
CA MET A 85 -19.27 4.26 -5.45
C MET A 85 -19.28 2.76 -5.17
N TYR A 86 -18.23 2.26 -4.52
CA TYR A 86 -18.20 0.93 -3.91
C TYR A 86 -18.47 1.07 -2.41
N VAL A 87 -19.33 0.20 -1.87
CA VAL A 87 -19.51 0.02 -0.43
C VAL A 87 -19.00 -1.38 -0.12
N ASP A 88 -17.78 -1.45 0.39
CA ASP A 88 -17.04 -2.68 0.61
C ASP A 88 -16.47 -2.65 2.03
N ASP A 89 -16.70 -3.71 2.83
CA ASP A 89 -16.19 -3.80 4.20
C ASP A 89 -14.67 -3.97 4.27
N LYS A 90 -14.04 -4.36 3.15
CA LYS A 90 -12.59 -4.55 3.00
C LYS A 90 -11.93 -3.48 2.13
N GLY A 91 -12.71 -2.50 1.67
CA GLY A 91 -12.19 -1.37 0.91
C GLY A 91 -11.35 -0.47 1.79
N THR A 92 -10.15 -0.16 1.34
CA THR A 92 -9.24 0.81 1.97
C THR A 92 -8.77 1.80 0.91
N THR A 93 -8.47 3.04 1.31
CA THR A 93 -7.90 4.02 0.38
C THR A 93 -6.38 3.92 0.38
N PRO A 94 -5.70 4.28 -0.73
CA PRO A 94 -4.25 4.38 -0.76
C PRO A 94 -3.67 5.13 0.45
N ALA A 95 -4.24 6.31 0.75
CA ALA A 95 -3.81 7.12 1.88
C ALA A 95 -3.99 6.43 3.24
N ASP A 96 -5.06 5.64 3.42
CA ASP A 96 -5.32 4.94 4.68
C ASP A 96 -4.33 3.79 4.93
N GLU A 97 -3.81 3.13 3.90
CA GLU A 97 -2.82 2.05 4.06
C GLU A 97 -1.39 2.60 4.18
N LEU A 98 -1.01 3.52 3.29
CA LEU A 98 0.34 4.09 3.29
C LEU A 98 0.66 4.79 4.63
N THR A 99 -0.32 5.42 5.27
CA THR A 99 -0.13 6.08 6.56
C THR A 99 -0.09 5.15 7.77
N LYS A 100 -0.60 3.92 7.66
CA LYS A 100 -0.60 2.97 8.80
C LYS A 100 0.78 2.38 9.07
N ASP A 101 1.56 2.16 8.02
CA ASP A 101 2.87 1.51 8.10
C ASP A 101 4.05 2.50 8.06
N GLY A 102 3.78 3.80 8.17
CA GLY A 102 4.83 4.83 8.15
C GLY A 102 5.49 4.99 6.78
N PHE A 103 4.82 4.56 5.71
CA PHE A 103 5.33 4.64 4.36
C PHE A 103 5.29 6.09 3.88
N ASP A 104 6.44 6.77 3.85
CA ASP A 104 6.58 8.17 3.45
C ASP A 104 7.11 8.36 2.01
N GLY A 105 7.24 7.25 1.28
CA GLY A 105 7.59 7.25 -0.14
C GLY A 105 9.07 7.52 -0.43
N ASP A 106 9.95 7.55 0.57
CA ASP A 106 11.39 7.82 0.35
C ASP A 106 12.27 6.54 0.24
N GLY A 107 11.67 5.38 0.50
CA GLY A 107 12.33 4.07 0.44
C GLY A 107 12.92 3.58 1.76
N GLU A 108 12.70 4.28 2.88
CA GLU A 108 13.09 3.85 4.21
C GLU A 108 11.87 3.49 5.08
N LEU A 109 11.75 2.21 5.45
CA LEU A 109 10.86 1.80 6.52
C LEU A 109 11.53 2.15 7.85
N ASP A 110 10.97 3.09 8.60
CA ASP A 110 11.31 3.33 10.01
C ASP A 110 10.93 2.08 10.82
N GLY A 111 11.85 1.13 10.85
CA GLY A 111 11.70 -0.14 11.55
C GLY A 111 11.62 0.06 13.06
N ASP A 112 10.49 -0.38 13.61
CA ASP A 112 10.36 -0.98 14.94
C ASP A 112 10.66 -0.02 16.12
N GLU A 113 9.65 0.76 16.53
CA GLU A 113 9.47 1.03 17.95
C GLU A 113 8.31 0.15 18.45
N THR A 114 8.63 -1.07 18.87
CA THR A 114 7.80 -1.76 19.85
C THR A 114 7.51 -0.78 20.99
N GLU A 115 6.25 -0.37 21.17
CA GLU A 115 5.81 0.32 22.37
C GLU A 115 6.06 -0.60 23.57
N GLY A 116 7.22 -0.37 24.20
CA GLY A 116 7.60 -0.97 25.46
C GLY A 116 6.59 -0.57 26.51
N ASP A 117 5.92 -1.60 27.03
CA ASP A 117 5.45 -1.74 28.40
C ASP A 117 5.84 -0.57 29.31
N THR A 118 4.89 0.32 29.61
CA THR A 118 5.05 1.34 30.65
C THR A 118 5.07 0.65 32.02
N THR A 119 6.22 0.09 32.40
CA THR A 119 6.54 -0.21 33.79
C THR A 119 7.33 0.95 34.39
N ASP A 120 6.60 1.77 35.15
CA ASP A 120 7.00 2.41 36.43
C ASP A 120 8.43 3.00 36.55
N PRO A 121 8.60 4.34 36.48
CA PRO A 121 9.83 4.97 36.91
C PRO A 121 9.77 5.39 38.38
N GLU A 122 10.61 4.70 39.16
CA GLU A 122 11.55 5.32 40.10
C GLU A 122 11.00 5.82 41.44
N ARG A 123 10.94 4.85 42.36
CA ARG A 123 11.60 4.98 43.67
C ARG A 123 12.96 5.68 43.52
N ALA A 124 13.05 6.89 44.07
CA ALA A 124 14.31 7.57 44.33
C ALA A 124 15.16 6.76 45.34
N ASP A 125 16.35 6.36 44.92
CA ASP A 125 17.41 5.84 45.78
C ASP A 125 18.56 6.85 45.79
N GLU A 126 18.73 7.57 46.91
CA GLU A 126 20.01 8.14 47.29
C GLU A 126 20.20 7.87 48.80
N GLN A 127 20.81 6.73 49.12
CA GLN A 127 21.51 6.54 50.38
C GLN A 127 22.98 6.92 50.19
N SER A 128 23.48 7.75 51.11
CA SER A 128 24.65 7.49 51.99
C SER A 128 25.48 8.75 52.22
N ALA A 129 25.51 9.23 53.47
CA ALA A 129 26.74 9.31 54.29
C ALA A 129 26.47 10.02 55.62
N GLU A 130 26.74 9.30 56.71
CA GLU A 130 26.86 9.79 58.09
C GLU A 130 28.04 10.78 58.23
N SER A 131 27.95 11.72 59.17
CA SER A 131 28.87 11.89 60.32
C SER A 131 28.74 13.27 60.99
N GLU A 132 28.74 13.23 62.33
CA GLU A 132 28.91 14.29 63.35
C GLU A 132 27.69 15.09 63.84
#